data_AF-A0A7X7BRB2-F1
#
_entry.id   AF-A0A7X7BRB2-F1
#
_cell.length_a   1.000
_cell.length_b   1.000
_cell.length_c   1.000
_cell.angle_alpha   90.00
_cell.angle_beta   90.00
_cell.angle_gamma   90.00
#
_symmetry.space_group_name_H-M   'P 1'
#
loop_
_entity.id
_entity.type
_entity.pdbx_description
1 polymer ?
#
loop_
_entity_poly.entity_id
_entity_poly.type
_entity_poly.pdbx_seq_one_letter_code
_entity_poly.pdbx_strand_id
1 'polypeptide(L)' 'MSKVIDLVRPVVEPIIDEHGDMLVDMEYVKEKGQNYLRIYVDREPNGIDIDEIAALSELVSEKL' A
#
# COMPACT_ATOMS: atom_id res chain seq x y z
N MET A 1 -4.72 -15.89 -6.02
CA MET A 1 -4.51 -14.44 -5.89
C MET A 1 -5.86 -13.78 -5.76
N SER A 2 -6.03 -12.90 -4.76
CA SER A 2 -7.27 -12.17 -4.58
C SER A 2 -7.40 -11.14 -5.69
N LYS A 3 -8.47 -11.21 -6.51
CA LYS A 3 -8.71 -10.28 -7.64
C LYS A 3 -8.55 -8.80 -7.28
N VAL A 4 -8.78 -8.44 -6.02
CA VAL A 4 -8.60 -7.08 -5.50
C VAL A 4 -7.13 -6.67 -5.54
N ILE A 5 -6.20 -7.53 -5.13
CA ILE A 5 -4.77 -7.23 -5.14
C ILE A 5 -4.30 -7.00 -6.57
N ASP A 6 -4.70 -7.85 -7.52
CA ASP A 6 -4.34 -7.70 -8.94
C ASP A 6 -4.84 -6.39 -9.55
N LEU A 7 -5.94 -5.85 -9.05
CA LEU A 7 -6.50 -4.57 -9.51
C LEU A 7 -5.85 -3.35 -8.84
N VAL A 8 -5.53 -3.45 -7.55
CA VAL A 8 -4.99 -2.33 -6.77
C VAL A 8 -3.48 -2.20 -6.94
N ARG A 9 -2.76 -3.31 -7.06
CA ARG A 9 -1.31 -3.35 -7.24
C ARG A 9 -0.79 -2.41 -8.33
N PRO A 10 -1.29 -2.43 -9.59
CA PRO A 10 -0.79 -1.53 -10.64
C PRO A 10 -1.11 -0.05 -10.40
N VAL A 11 -2.02 0.28 -9.48
CA VAL A 11 -2.31 1.66 -9.08
C VAL A 11 -1.36 2.11 -7.99
N VAL A 12 -1.07 1.23 -7.03
CA VAL A 12 -0.31 1.54 -5.82
C VAL A 12 1.20 1.42 -6.04
N GLU A 13 1.67 0.44 -6.82
CA GLU A 13 3.10 0.27 -7.14
C GLU A 13 3.77 1.54 -7.70
N PRO A 14 3.22 2.25 -8.70
CA PRO A 14 3.86 3.47 -9.20
C PRO A 14 3.88 4.59 -8.16
N ILE A 15 2.87 4.69 -7.28
CA ILE A 15 2.81 5.73 -6.23
C ILE A 15 3.92 5.49 -5.20
N ILE A 16 4.09 4.22 -4.80
CA ILE A 16 5.15 3.79 -3.88
C ILE A 16 6.53 4.06 -4.50
N ASP A 17 6.73 3.66 -5.76
CA ASP A 17 8.00 3.83 -6.48
C ASP A 17 8.35 5.32 -6.70
N GLU A 18 7.38 6.16 -7.06
CA GLU A 18 7.57 7.62 -7.19
C GLU A 18 7.95 8.28 -5.86
N HIS A 19 7.50 7.70 -4.74
CA HIS A 19 7.81 8.18 -3.40
C HIS A 19 9.17 7.65 -2.87
N GLY A 20 9.83 6.75 -3.62
CA GLY A 20 11.11 6.14 -3.24
C GLY A 20 10.96 5.00 -2.22
N ASP A 21 9.75 4.47 -2.08
CA ASP A 21 9.42 3.35 -1.20
C ASP A 21 9.46 2.02 -1.98
N MET A 22 9.46 0.91 -1.25
CA MET A 22 9.37 -0.43 -1.82
C MET A 22 8.14 -1.15 -1.28
N LEU A 23 7.34 -1.71 -2.19
CA LEU A 23 6.23 -2.58 -1.83
C LEU A 23 6.78 -3.94 -1.39
N VAL A 24 6.61 -4.26 -0.10
CA VAL A 24 7.05 -5.53 0.49
C VAL A 24 6.01 -6.62 0.23
N ASP A 25 4.75 -6.34 0.56
CA ASP A 25 3.64 -7.30 0.38
C ASP A 25 2.27 -6.61 0.35
N MET A 26 1.24 -7.31 -0.13
CA MET A 26 -0.16 -6.88 -0.09
C MET A 26 -1.07 -8.03 0.29
N GLU A 27 -1.92 -7.82 1.28
CA GLU A 27 -2.87 -8.83 1.74
C GLU A 27 -4.31 -8.30 1.72
N TYR A 28 -5.23 -9.10 1.18
CA TYR A 28 -6.65 -8.83 1.25
C TYR A 28 -7.33 -9.84 2.16
N VAL A 29 -7.68 -9.40 3.38
CA VAL A 29 -8.23 -10.24 4.45
C VAL A 29 -9.67 -9.85 4.76
N LYS A 30 -10.48 -10.83 5.19
CA LYS A 30 -11.85 -10.59 5.65
C LYS A 30 -11.94 -10.88 7.14
N GLU A 31 -12.11 -9.84 7.94
CA GLU A 31 -12.16 -9.93 9.40
C GLU A 31 -13.45 -9.28 9.93
N LYS A 32 -14.13 -9.95 10.87
CA LYS A 32 -15.38 -9.44 11.50
C LYS A 32 -16.46 -8.97 10.51
N GLY A 33 -16.54 -9.61 9.34
CA GLY A 33 -17.49 -9.27 8.28
C GLY A 33 -17.09 -8.09 7.39
N GLN A 34 -15.95 -7.46 7.64
CA GLN A 34 -15.39 -6.37 6.84
C GLN A 34 -14.19 -6.87 6.04
N ASN A 35 -13.94 -6.24 4.90
CA ASN A 35 -12.77 -6.54 4.08
C ASN A 35 -11.70 -5.48 4.35
N TYR A 36 -10.47 -5.92 4.52
CA TYR A 36 -9.32 -5.07 4.75
C TYR A 36 -8.27 -5.36 3.67
N LEU A 37 -7.78 -4.29 3.05
CA LEU A 37 -6.59 -4.33 2.23
C LEU A 37 -5.42 -3.83 3.09
N ARG A 38 -4.40 -4.66 3.27
CA ARG A 38 -3.15 -4.31 3.93
C ARG A 38 -2.08 -4.18 2.89
N ILE A 39 -1.35 -3.08 2.96
CA ILE A 39 -0.27 -2.76 2.04
C ILE A 39 0.96 -2.57 2.92
N TYR A 40 1.96 -3.40 2.72
CA TYR A 40 3.20 -3.38 3.46
C TYR A 40 4.25 -2.69 2.60
N VAL A 41 4.75 -1.57 3.09
CA VAL A 41 5.78 -0.77 2.44
C VAL A 41 6.96 -0.60 3.38
N ASP A 42 8.14 -0.56 2.80
CA ASP A 42 9.37 -0.29 3.52
C ASP A 42 10.29 0.59 2.67
N ARG A 43 11.20 1.30 3.32
CA ARG A 43 12.17 2.18 2.67
C ARG A 43 13.54 1.90 3.23
N GLU A 44 14.40 1.29 2.42
CA GLU A 44 15.78 1.06 2.83
C GLU A 44 16.70 2.21 2.36
N PRO A 45 17.69 2.62 3.18
CA PRO A 45 18.09 2.07 4.48
C PRO A 45 17.48 2.76 5.71
N ASN A 46 16.77 3.89 5.55
CA ASN A 46 16.39 4.76 6.69
C ASN A 46 15.01 4.44 7.30
N GLY A 47 14.28 3.46 6.77
CA GLY A 47 12.89 3.20 7.14
C GLY A 47 11.92 4.25 6.60
N ILE A 48 10.63 4.00 6.83
CA ILE A 48 9.54 4.95 6.56
C ILE A 48 9.15 5.65 7.86
N ASP A 49 9.10 6.98 7.84
CA ASP A 49 8.58 7.79 8.94
C ASP A 49 7.04 7.82 8.95
N ILE A 50 6.46 8.15 10.11
CA ILE A 50 5.00 8.14 10.28
C ILE A 50 4.27 9.21 9.44
N ASP A 51 4.92 10.34 9.18
CA ASP A 51 4.37 11.38 8.31
C ASP A 51 4.37 10.91 6.84
N GLU A 52 5.38 10.13 6.44
CA GLU A 52 5.50 9.62 5.08
C GLU A 52 4.48 8.52 4.79
N ILE A 53 4.26 7.60 5.74
CA ILE A 53 3.21 6.59 5.59
C ILE A 53 1.81 7.22 5.56
N ALA A 54 1.59 8.32 6.29
CA ALA A 54 0.33 9.05 6.26
C ALA A 54 0.11 9.70 4.89
N ALA A 55 1.12 10.39 4.35
CA ALA A 55 1.06 10.99 3.02
C ALA A 55 0.82 9.95 1.91
N LEU A 56 1.54 8.82 1.97
CA LEU A 56 1.32 7.71 1.04
C LEU A 56 -0.11 7.16 1.15
N SER A 57 -0.63 7.02 2.38
CA SER A 57 -2.00 6.55 2.60
C SER A 57 -3.04 7.48 1.99
N GLU A 58 -2.85 8.80 2.08
CA GLU A 58 -3.74 9.77 1.44
C GLU A 58 -3.67 9.67 -0.09
N LEU A 59 -2.46 9.61 -0.67
CA LEU A 59 -2.26 9.47 -2.11
C LEU A 59 -2.93 8.21 -2.67
N VAL A 60 -2.76 7.08 -1.98
CA VAL A 60 -3.41 5.83 -2.36
C VAL A 60 -4.93 5.96 -2.24
N SER A 61 -5.44 6.65 -1.20
CA SER A 61 -6.88 6.87 -1.03
C SER A 61 -7.48 7.79 -2.09
N GLU A 62 -6.73 8.74 -2.65
CA GLU A 62 -7.23 9.59 -3.75
C GLU A 62 -7.33 8.85 -5.09
N LYS A 63 -6.59 7.76 -5.24
CA LYS A 63 -6.51 6.96 -6.48
C LYS A 63 -7.44 5.75 -6.50
N LEU A 64 -8.05 5.40 -5.36
CA LEU A 64 -8.98 4.26 -5.18
C LEU A 64 -10.43 4.73 -5.03
#